data_AF-A0A7V3QHL3-F1
#
_entry.id   AF-A0A7V3QHL3-F1
#
_cell.length_a   1.000
_cell.length_b   1.000
_cell.length_c   1.000
_cell.angle_alpha   90.00
_cell.angle_beta   90.00
_cell.angle_gamma   90.00
#
_symmetry.space_group_name_H-M   'P 1'
#
loop_
_entity.id
_entity.type
_entity.pdbx_description
1 polymer ?
#
loop_
_entity_poly.entity_id
_entity_poly.type
_entity_poly.pdbx_seq_one_letter_code
_entity_poly.pdbx_strand_id
1 'polypeptide(L)'
;MKRLCAVCLVSVVLAVGALLPGCRERYVEVSVEELEQRRPFRAVVERVYVENFSKSGVVVFIGLKTETGERICIGGVHAGDRLIGFARKLEKGKTYEFPTAWLDYLQKSGP
;
A
#
# COMPACT_ATOMS: atom_id res chain seq x y z
N MET A 1 -46.79 -13.01 -13.79
CA MET A 1 -45.38 -12.96 -14.25
C MET A 1 -44.93 -11.49 -14.30
N LYS A 2 -44.21 -11.02 -13.29
CA LYS A 2 -43.54 -9.69 -13.29
C LYS A 2 -42.13 -9.87 -12.75
N ARG A 3 -41.17 -9.39 -13.53
CA ARG A 3 -39.73 -9.66 -13.45
C ARG A 3 -39.09 -8.88 -12.30
N LEU A 4 -38.21 -9.55 -11.57
CA LEU A 4 -37.22 -8.96 -10.66
C LEU A 4 -36.36 -7.96 -11.43
N CYS A 5 -36.26 -6.72 -10.95
CA CYS A 5 -35.25 -5.76 -11.40
C CYS A 5 -34.32 -5.50 -10.22
N ALA A 6 -33.31 -6.37 -10.10
CA ALA A 6 -32.14 -6.16 -9.26
C ALA A 6 -30.96 -5.93 -10.18
N VAL A 7 -30.58 -4.66 -10.38
CA VAL A 7 -29.27 -4.29 -10.92
C VAL A 7 -28.79 -3.16 -10.01
N CYS A 8 -28.23 -3.54 -8.86
CA CYS A 8 -26.78 -3.60 -8.65
C CYS A 8 -26.14 -2.22 -8.78
N LEU A 9 -26.12 -1.51 -7.64
CA LEU A 9 -25.11 -0.51 -7.31
C LEU A 9 -23.72 -1.15 -7.46
N VAL A 10 -23.09 -0.98 -8.62
CA VAL A 10 -21.69 -1.38 -8.81
C VAL A 10 -20.84 -0.12 -8.87
N SER A 11 -20.23 0.14 -7.71
CA SER A 11 -18.84 0.52 -7.57
C SER A 11 -18.36 1.78 -8.29
N VAL A 12 -18.59 2.93 -7.63
CA VAL A 12 -17.81 4.16 -7.80
C VAL A 12 -16.33 4.01 -7.33
N VAL A 13 -15.91 2.79 -6.95
CA VAL A 13 -14.55 2.51 -6.42
C VAL A 13 -13.49 2.38 -7.52
N LEU A 14 -13.87 2.28 -8.81
CA LEU A 14 -12.92 1.92 -9.89
C LEU A 14 -12.15 3.08 -10.54
N ALA A 15 -12.42 4.35 -10.19
CA ALA A 15 -11.87 5.46 -10.97
C ALA A 15 -10.48 5.96 -10.53
N VAL A 16 -9.99 5.61 -9.34
CA VAL A 16 -8.69 6.13 -8.85
C VAL A 16 -7.51 5.22 -9.25
N GLY A 17 -7.75 3.94 -9.55
CA GLY A 17 -6.70 2.99 -9.95
C GLY A 17 -6.11 3.20 -11.35
N ALA A 18 -6.73 4.04 -12.20
CA ALA A 18 -6.38 4.16 -13.61
C ALA A 18 -5.34 5.25 -13.95
N LEU A 19 -4.94 6.11 -13.00
CA LEU A 19 -4.12 7.29 -13.31
C LEU A 19 -2.68 7.26 -12.74
N LEU A 20 -2.29 6.18 -12.08
CA LEU A 20 -0.92 6.01 -11.59
C LEU A 20 -0.20 4.97 -12.45
N PRO A 21 0.85 5.34 -13.23
CA PRO A 21 1.53 4.44 -14.16
C PRO A 21 2.39 3.35 -13.49
N GLY A 22 2.06 2.96 -12.25
CA GLY A 22 2.81 2.00 -11.46
C GLY A 22 2.09 0.72 -11.04
N CYS A 23 0.75 0.66 -11.11
CA CYS A 23 -0.04 -0.46 -10.59
C CYS A 23 -0.68 -1.33 -11.70
N ARG A 24 0.02 -1.54 -12.83
CA ARG A 24 -0.42 -2.53 -13.85
C ARG A 24 -0.20 -3.99 -13.42
N GLU A 25 0.55 -4.21 -12.35
CA GLU A 25 0.71 -5.52 -11.71
C GLU A 25 -0.33 -5.65 -10.58
N ARG A 26 -0.95 -6.84 -10.42
CA ARG A 26 -2.00 -7.08 -9.42
C ARG A 26 -1.39 -7.08 -8.01
N TYR A 27 -1.25 -5.92 -7.42
CA TYR A 27 -1.02 -5.78 -6.00
C TYR A 27 -2.35 -5.86 -5.24
N VAL A 28 -2.35 -6.56 -4.12
CA VAL A 28 -3.40 -6.45 -3.11
C VAL A 28 -3.07 -5.23 -2.26
N GLU A 29 -3.98 -4.26 -2.21
CA GLU A 29 -3.83 -3.09 -1.35
C GLU A 29 -4.03 -3.48 0.11
N VAL A 30 -3.10 -3.06 0.96
CA VAL A 30 -3.11 -3.29 2.40
C VAL A 30 -2.89 -1.96 3.07
N SER A 31 -3.84 -1.55 3.92
CA SER A 31 -3.70 -0.32 4.69
C SER A 31 -2.60 -0.48 5.75
N VAL A 32 -2.13 0.62 6.32
CA VAL A 32 -1.12 0.55 7.40
C VAL A 32 -1.73 -0.13 8.64
N GLU A 33 -2.99 0.15 8.94
CA GLU A 33 -3.71 -0.47 10.07
C GLU A 33 -3.86 -1.99 9.86
N GLU A 34 -4.16 -2.41 8.63
CA GLU A 34 -4.22 -3.84 8.31
C GLU A 34 -2.84 -4.48 8.39
N LEU A 35 -1.80 -3.80 7.89
CA LEU A 35 -0.42 -4.27 7.99
C LEU A 35 -0.03 -4.56 9.45
N GLU A 36 -0.31 -3.62 10.36
CA GLU A 36 -0.01 -3.74 11.78
C GLU A 36 -0.69 -4.94 12.46
N GLN A 37 -1.84 -5.38 11.94
CA GLN A 37 -2.60 -6.52 12.48
C GLN A 37 -2.25 -7.86 11.82
N ARG A 38 -1.53 -7.85 10.69
CA ARG A 38 -1.15 -9.08 9.99
C ARG A 38 -0.12 -9.87 10.79
N ARG A 39 -0.19 -11.21 10.66
CA ARG A 39 0.88 -12.09 11.17
C ARG A 39 2.20 -11.74 10.49
N PRO A 40 3.34 -11.86 11.19
CA PRO A 40 4.64 -11.60 10.58
C PRO A 40 4.88 -12.38 9.29
N PHE A 41 5.39 -11.70 8.27
CA PHE A 41 5.74 -12.25 6.97
C PHE A 41 6.99 -11.57 6.41
N ARG A 42 7.75 -12.31 5.60
CA ARG A 42 8.91 -11.77 4.88
C ARG A 42 8.51 -11.34 3.48
N ALA A 43 8.97 -10.17 3.06
CA ALA A 43 8.73 -9.68 1.71
C ALA A 43 9.92 -8.90 1.16
N VAL A 44 10.15 -9.07 -0.15
CA VAL A 44 11.09 -8.25 -0.93
C VAL A 44 10.40 -6.96 -1.34
N VAL A 45 11.10 -5.83 -1.19
CA VAL A 45 10.62 -4.54 -1.70
C VAL A 45 10.83 -4.50 -3.21
N GLU A 46 9.75 -4.64 -3.99
CA GLU A 46 9.80 -4.51 -5.44
C GLU A 46 9.78 -3.04 -5.89
N ARG A 47 9.10 -2.17 -5.12
CA ARG A 47 8.92 -0.76 -5.47
C ARG A 47 8.79 0.11 -4.23
N VAL A 48 9.39 1.29 -4.30
CA VAL A 48 9.13 2.41 -3.39
C VAL A 48 8.83 3.62 -4.26
N TYR A 49 7.69 4.25 -4.04
CA TYR A 49 7.27 5.45 -4.73
C TYR A 49 6.81 6.47 -3.70
N VAL A 50 7.40 7.67 -3.76
CA VAL A 50 7.09 8.80 -2.88
C VAL A 50 7.10 10.04 -3.76
N GLU A 51 5.93 10.60 -4.05
CA GLU A 51 5.81 11.79 -4.90
C GLU A 51 4.92 12.83 -4.24
N ASN A 52 5.33 14.10 -4.29
CA ASN A 52 4.56 15.21 -3.74
C ASN A 52 3.81 15.93 -4.84
N PHE A 53 2.48 15.84 -4.81
CA PHE A 53 1.62 16.57 -5.72
C PHE A 53 1.08 17.82 -5.03
N SER A 54 1.39 19.00 -5.57
CA SER A 54 1.11 20.30 -4.94
C SER A 54 -0.36 20.52 -4.52
N LYS A 55 -1.31 19.81 -5.14
CA LYS A 55 -2.75 19.88 -4.82
C LYS A 55 -3.32 18.63 -4.14
N SER A 56 -2.61 17.51 -4.19
CA SER A 56 -3.11 16.19 -3.75
C SER A 56 -2.28 15.61 -2.60
N GLY A 57 -1.36 16.40 -2.04
CA GLY A 57 -0.46 15.97 -0.97
C GLY A 57 0.59 14.96 -1.45
N VAL A 58 1.25 14.32 -0.50
CA VAL A 58 2.25 13.30 -0.79
C VAL A 58 1.56 11.96 -1.03
N VAL A 59 1.92 11.31 -2.11
CA VAL A 59 1.49 9.96 -2.49
C VAL A 59 2.63 9.01 -2.17
N VAL A 60 2.33 7.94 -1.44
CA VAL A 60 3.29 6.88 -1.12
C VAL A 60 2.75 5.54 -1.54
N PHE A 61 3.55 4.75 -2.25
CA PHE A 61 3.29 3.34 -2.52
C PHE A 61 4.54 2.49 -2.29
N ILE A 62 4.40 1.45 -1.48
CA ILE A 62 5.43 0.45 -1.22
C ILE A 62 4.92 -0.87 -1.79
N GLY A 63 5.50 -1.31 -2.91
CA GLY A 63 5.21 -2.59 -3.52
C GLY A 63 6.10 -3.68 -2.94
N LEU A 64 5.48 -4.73 -2.41
CA LEU A 64 6.10 -5.87 -1.76
C LEU A 64 5.77 -7.16 -2.51
N LYS A 65 6.72 -8.10 -2.51
CA LYS A 65 6.49 -9.49 -2.92
C LYS A 65 6.84 -10.43 -1.78
N THR A 66 5.86 -11.18 -1.30
CA THR A 66 6.04 -12.15 -0.22
C THR A 66 6.79 -13.40 -0.73
N GLU A 67 7.28 -14.21 0.19
CA GLU A 67 7.90 -15.52 -0.13
C GLU A 67 6.91 -16.49 -0.81
N THR A 68 5.60 -16.36 -0.54
CA THR A 68 4.55 -17.14 -1.20
C THR A 68 4.21 -16.63 -2.60
N GLY A 69 4.83 -15.53 -3.04
CA GLY A 69 4.62 -14.92 -4.34
C GLY A 69 3.44 -13.94 -4.40
N GLU A 70 2.76 -13.69 -3.29
CA GLU A 70 1.74 -12.65 -3.19
C GLU A 70 2.38 -11.27 -3.34
N ARG A 71 1.71 -10.39 -4.07
CA ARG A 71 2.14 -9.00 -4.22
C ARG A 71 1.22 -8.08 -3.42
N ILE A 72 1.81 -7.33 -2.51
CA ILE A 72 1.11 -6.44 -1.58
C ILE A 72 1.56 -5.01 -1.82
N CYS A 73 0.64 -4.06 -1.85
CA CYS A 73 0.96 -2.64 -1.90
C CYS A 73 0.49 -1.96 -0.62
N ILE A 74 1.38 -1.21 0.01
CA ILE A 74 1.08 -0.41 1.20
C ILE A 74 1.18 1.06 0.84
N GLY A 75 0.17 1.83 1.24
CA GLY A 75 0.19 3.30 1.17
C GLY A 75 -1.06 3.89 0.54
N GLY A 76 -0.93 5.09 -0.01
CA GLY A 76 -2.05 5.85 -0.54
C GLY A 76 -1.73 7.31 -0.79
N VAL A 77 -2.78 8.05 -1.16
CA VAL A 77 -2.76 9.51 -1.36
C VAL A 77 -2.88 10.19 0.01
N HIS A 78 -2.27 11.37 0.18
CA HIS A 78 -2.18 12.08 1.45
C HIS A 78 -1.49 11.28 2.57
N ALA A 79 -0.42 10.55 2.22
CA ALA A 79 0.37 9.81 3.19
C ALA A 79 0.95 10.74 4.27
N GLY A 80 0.82 10.33 5.54
CA GLY A 80 1.42 11.05 6.66
C GLY A 80 2.94 10.90 6.73
N ASP A 81 3.60 11.80 7.46
CA ASP A 81 5.07 11.89 7.55
C ASP A 81 5.74 10.59 7.97
N ARG A 82 5.09 9.79 8.83
CA ARG A 82 5.62 8.50 9.27
C ARG A 82 5.73 7.51 8.13
N LEU A 83 4.69 7.40 7.29
CA LEU A 83 4.71 6.51 6.13
C LEU A 83 5.69 7.00 5.07
N ILE A 84 5.78 8.32 4.86
CA ILE A 84 6.78 8.93 3.96
C ILE A 84 8.20 8.58 4.43
N GLY A 85 8.50 8.80 5.71
CA GLY A 85 9.82 8.55 6.27
C GLY A 85 10.18 7.06 6.28
N PHE A 86 9.21 6.18 6.54
CA PHE A 86 9.41 4.74 6.43
C PHE A 86 9.71 4.31 5.00
N ALA A 87 8.90 4.75 4.03
CA ALA A 87 9.11 4.45 2.62
C ALA A 87 10.53 4.85 2.16
N ARG A 88 11.02 6.02 2.58
CA ARG A 88 12.37 6.50 2.26
C ARG A 88 13.50 5.65 2.86
N LYS A 89 13.25 4.85 3.89
CA LYS A 89 14.24 3.93 4.49
C LYS A 89 14.25 2.54 3.84
N LEU A 90 13.24 2.21 3.03
CA LEU A 90 13.17 0.93 2.36
C LEU A 90 14.04 0.94 1.09
N GLU A 91 14.82 -0.11 0.92
CA GLU A 91 15.66 -0.31 -0.26
C GLU A 91 15.00 -1.33 -1.21
N LYS A 92 14.86 -0.96 -2.48
CA LYS A 92 14.38 -1.88 -3.52
C LYS A 92 15.30 -3.11 -3.63
N GLY A 93 14.71 -4.29 -3.69
CA GLY A 93 15.39 -5.58 -3.75
C GLY A 93 15.81 -6.14 -2.38
N LYS A 94 15.68 -5.37 -1.29
CA LYS A 94 15.91 -5.89 0.06
C LYS A 94 14.68 -6.60 0.61
N THR A 95 14.92 -7.59 1.44
CA THR A 95 13.90 -8.31 2.19
C THR A 95 13.78 -7.72 3.59
N TYR A 96 12.54 -7.49 4.02
CA TYR A 96 12.22 -7.09 5.39
C TYR A 96 11.17 -8.02 5.96
N GLU A 97 11.05 -8.02 7.28
CA GLU A 97 9.99 -8.69 8.01
C GLU A 97 8.91 -7.67 8.38
N PHE A 98 7.68 -7.90 7.92
CA PHE A 98 6.52 -7.05 8.15
C PHE A 98 5.52 -7.80 9.04
N PRO A 99 4.80 -7.12 9.97
CA PRO A 99 4.85 -5.69 10.24
C PRO A 99 6.04 -5.23 11.10
N THR A 100 6.91 -6.13 11.55
CA THR A 100 8.01 -5.84 12.49
C THR A 100 8.85 -4.62 12.09
N ALA A 101 9.30 -4.54 10.83
CA ALA A 101 10.09 -3.41 10.34
C ALA A 101 9.36 -2.05 10.41
N TRP A 102 8.05 -2.06 10.20
CA TRP A 102 7.21 -0.85 10.34
C TRP A 102 7.04 -0.47 11.81
N LEU A 103 6.73 -1.42 12.68
CA LEU A 103 6.56 -1.18 14.11
C LEU A 103 7.86 -0.69 14.77
N ASP A 104 9.00 -1.29 14.41
CA ASP A 104 10.33 -0.84 14.82
C ASP A 104 10.62 0.58 14.37
N TYR A 105 10.21 0.94 13.15
CA TYR A 105 10.34 2.29 12.63
C TYR A 105 9.52 3.28 13.48
N LEU A 106 8.28 2.95 13.79
CA LEU A 106 7.41 3.79 14.62
C LEU A 106 8.02 4.04 16.00
N GLN A 107 8.54 2.99 16.64
CA GLN A 107 9.17 3.11 17.96
C GLN A 107 10.41 4.01 17.93
N LYS A 108 11.24 3.91 16.89
CA LYS A 108 12.48 4.68 16.76
C LYS A 108 12.26 6.13 16.31
N SER A 109 11.13 6.41 15.67
CA SER A 109 10.85 7.73 15.10
C SER A 109 10.20 8.70 16.08
N GLY A 110 9.84 8.22 17.28
CA GLY A 110 9.15 9.02 18.30
C GLY A 110 7.71 9.39 17.91
N PRO A 111 6.92 9.92 18.87
CA PRO A 111 5.62 10.49 18.58
C PRO A 111 5.70 11.67 17.61
#